data_AF-A0A2V5ZXV1-F1
#
_entry.id   AF-A0A2V5ZXV1-F1
#
_cell.length_a   1.000
_cell.length_b   1.000
_cell.length_c   1.000
_cell.angle_alpha   90.00
_cell.angle_beta   90.00
_cell.angle_gamma   90.00
#
_symmetry.space_group_name_H-M   'P 1'
#
loop_
_entity.id
_entity.type
_entity.pdbx_description
1 polymer ?
#
loop_
_entity_poly.entity_id
_entity_poly.type
_entity_poly.pdbx_seq_one_letter_code
_entity_poly.pdbx_strand_id
1 'polypeptide(L)'
;MGCLEAMEHADRNDIRFVLEKITRGQMLDLRRFDDPNKIRALGTAADLDEYTYLVAGCVGEFWTQLCFRHVRQFANRSEDEMLALGKSYGMALQLINVLRDAGSDLRAGRCYFPEHELSAVHLSPSEILSEPERFQPIYRRWLEKAKAGLALGMEYSRAIKNRRVRGATVLPALIGARTLSLLEASGPAALQRIVKVPRAEVRTMILSLALTIVSRRKMDAVFDRAKL
;
A
#
# COMPACT_ATOMS: atom_id res chain seq x y z
N MET A 1 -26.67 -12.32 -1.65
CA MET A 1 -25.97 -13.56 -2.08
C MET A 1 -26.06 -13.83 -3.60
N GLY A 2 -27.13 -13.45 -4.31
CA GLY A 2 -27.32 -13.83 -5.73
C GLY A 2 -26.30 -13.33 -6.77
N CYS A 3 -25.54 -12.25 -6.53
CA CYS A 3 -24.56 -11.76 -7.51
C CYS A 3 -23.32 -12.67 -7.60
N LEU A 4 -22.89 -13.26 -6.48
CA LEU A 4 -21.74 -14.17 -6.44
C LEU A 4 -22.04 -15.52 -7.10
N GLU A 5 -23.30 -15.97 -6.96
CA GLU A 5 -23.80 -17.23 -7.53
C GLU A 5 -23.99 -17.16 -9.05
N ALA A 6 -24.07 -15.97 -9.62
CA ALA A 6 -24.13 -15.72 -11.06
C ALA A 6 -22.75 -15.66 -11.73
N MET A 7 -21.65 -15.61 -10.95
CA MET A 7 -20.27 -15.55 -11.49
C MET A 7 -19.74 -16.94 -11.84
N GLU A 8 -18.80 -16.99 -12.79
CA GLU A 8 -18.06 -18.21 -13.12
C GLU A 8 -17.39 -18.81 -11.88
N HIS A 9 -17.30 -20.15 -11.83
CA HIS A 9 -16.84 -20.86 -10.64
C HIS A 9 -15.41 -20.47 -10.22
N ALA A 10 -14.52 -20.23 -11.19
CA ALA A 10 -13.15 -19.82 -10.93
C ALA A 10 -13.09 -18.43 -10.26
N ASP A 11 -13.81 -17.44 -10.79
CA ASP A 11 -13.87 -16.10 -10.20
C ASP A 11 -14.48 -16.10 -8.80
N ARG A 12 -15.52 -16.92 -8.59
CA ARG A 12 -16.15 -17.08 -7.28
C ARG A 12 -15.17 -17.62 -6.24
N ASN A 13 -14.33 -18.56 -6.62
CA ASN A 13 -13.31 -19.13 -5.73
C ASN A 13 -12.23 -18.09 -5.40
N ASP A 14 -11.76 -17.35 -6.40
CA ASP A 14 -10.77 -16.28 -6.20
C ASP A 14 -11.32 -15.17 -5.28
N ILE A 15 -12.59 -14.79 -5.47
CA ILE A 15 -13.27 -13.80 -4.60
C ILE A 15 -13.37 -14.31 -3.17
N ARG A 16 -13.77 -15.56 -2.96
CA ARG A 16 -13.86 -16.14 -1.60
C ARG A 16 -12.48 -16.19 -0.94
N PHE A 17 -11.46 -16.61 -1.70
CA PHE A 17 -10.09 -16.69 -1.21
C PHE A 17 -9.56 -15.33 -0.77
N VAL A 18 -9.70 -14.29 -1.60
CA VAL A 18 -9.23 -12.94 -1.23
C VAL A 18 -10.02 -12.37 -0.04
N LEU A 19 -11.34 -12.59 0.02
CA LEU A 19 -12.16 -12.15 1.15
C LEU A 19 -11.75 -12.83 2.46
N GLU A 20 -11.46 -14.13 2.43
CA GLU A 20 -10.98 -14.86 3.62
C GLU A 20 -9.67 -14.25 4.15
N LYS A 21 -8.72 -13.91 3.27
CA LYS A 21 -7.47 -13.25 3.66
C LYS A 21 -7.70 -11.88 4.28
N ILE A 22 -8.53 -11.05 3.64
CA ILE A 22 -8.85 -9.70 4.13
C ILE A 22 -9.53 -9.77 5.49
N THR A 23 -10.55 -10.61 5.63
CA THR A 23 -11.28 -10.77 6.90
C THR A 23 -10.37 -11.31 7.98
N ARG A 24 -9.48 -12.27 7.68
CA ARG A 24 -8.45 -12.72 8.63
C ARG A 24 -7.54 -11.58 9.07
N GLY A 25 -7.05 -10.75 8.14
CA GLY A 25 -6.23 -9.58 8.45
C GLY A 25 -6.94 -8.60 9.38
N GLN A 26 -8.20 -8.29 9.09
CA GLN A 26 -9.04 -7.41 9.92
C GLN A 26 -9.31 -8.00 11.32
N MET A 27 -9.57 -9.31 11.41
CA MET A 27 -9.76 -9.98 12.70
C MET A 27 -8.48 -9.99 13.53
N LEU A 28 -7.31 -10.18 12.91
CA LEU A 28 -6.02 -10.07 13.60
C LEU A 28 -5.80 -8.66 14.14
N ASP A 29 -6.17 -7.63 13.38
CA ASP A 29 -6.09 -6.23 13.80
C ASP A 29 -6.89 -5.99 15.09
N LEU A 30 -8.17 -6.41 15.10
CA LEU A 30 -9.05 -6.29 16.27
C LEU A 30 -8.54 -7.05 17.50
N ARG A 31 -7.88 -8.20 17.31
CA ARG A 31 -7.30 -8.98 18.40
C ARG A 31 -5.99 -8.38 18.93
N ARG A 32 -5.19 -7.79 18.04
CA ARG A 32 -3.89 -7.18 18.39
C ARG A 32 -4.08 -5.83 19.07
N PHE A 33 -5.12 -5.08 18.72
CA PHE A 33 -5.41 -3.74 19.21
C PHE A 33 -6.78 -3.68 19.91
N ASP A 34 -6.94 -4.51 20.93
CA ASP A 34 -8.19 -4.76 21.65
C ASP A 34 -8.57 -3.69 22.69
N ASP A 35 -7.59 -2.88 23.12
CA ASP A 35 -7.76 -1.83 24.13
C ASP A 35 -7.24 -0.48 23.60
N PRO A 36 -8.14 0.48 23.28
CA PRO A 36 -7.73 1.79 22.77
C PRO A 36 -6.96 2.64 23.80
N ASN A 37 -6.98 2.28 25.09
CA ASN A 37 -6.24 2.98 26.14
C ASN A 37 -4.77 2.54 26.23
N LYS A 38 -4.37 1.51 25.48
CA LYS A 38 -3.00 0.99 25.47
C LYS A 38 -2.48 0.94 24.05
N ILE A 39 -1.38 1.65 23.80
CA ILE A 39 -0.70 1.56 22.51
C ILE A 39 0.04 0.22 22.45
N ARG A 40 -0.49 -0.72 21.67
CA ARG A 40 0.16 -2.01 21.41
C ARG A 40 0.88 -1.95 20.07
N ALA A 41 2.09 -2.51 20.01
CA ALA A 41 2.86 -2.69 18.79
C ALA A 41 2.70 -4.10 18.20
N LEU A 42 2.98 -4.24 16.91
CA LEU A 42 3.25 -5.55 16.32
C LEU A 42 4.56 -6.12 16.88
N GLY A 43 4.70 -7.44 16.95
CA GLY A 43 5.93 -8.04 17.50
C GLY A 43 7.16 -7.83 16.62
N THR A 44 7.01 -8.10 15.33
CA THR A 44 8.13 -8.23 14.37
C THR A 44 7.83 -7.56 13.03
N ALA A 45 8.88 -7.34 12.23
CA ALA A 45 8.73 -6.88 10.84
C ALA A 45 7.87 -7.85 9.99
N ALA A 46 7.95 -9.14 10.29
CA ALA A 46 7.15 -10.17 9.61
C ALA A 46 5.66 -10.02 9.91
N ASP A 47 5.26 -9.53 11.09
CA ASP A 47 3.86 -9.27 11.42
C ASP A 47 3.27 -8.12 10.59
N LEU A 48 4.08 -7.08 10.30
CA LEU A 48 3.68 -5.99 9.42
C LEU A 48 3.61 -6.44 7.96
N ASP A 49 4.52 -7.31 7.53
CA ASP A 49 4.46 -7.93 6.21
C ASP A 49 3.25 -8.87 6.06
N GLU A 50 2.93 -9.66 7.09
CA GLU A 50 1.71 -10.48 7.12
C GLU A 50 0.47 -9.59 7.04
N TYR A 51 0.41 -8.53 7.84
CA TYR A 51 -0.71 -7.60 7.83
C TYR A 51 -0.91 -6.97 6.45
N THR A 52 0.13 -6.36 5.87
CA THR A 52 0.05 -5.72 4.54
C THR A 52 -0.27 -6.71 3.43
N TYR A 53 0.19 -7.96 3.55
CA TYR A 53 -0.20 -9.03 2.63
C TYR A 53 -1.69 -9.36 2.74
N LEU A 54 -2.18 -9.62 3.96
CA LEU A 54 -3.56 -10.06 4.20
C LEU A 54 -4.59 -9.02 3.76
N VAL A 55 -4.31 -7.72 3.90
CA VAL A 55 -5.30 -6.68 3.58
C VAL A 55 -5.10 -6.01 2.22
N ALA A 56 -3.95 -6.19 1.56
CA ALA A 56 -3.68 -5.51 0.28
C ALA A 56 -2.82 -6.32 -0.70
N GLY A 57 -1.80 -7.05 -0.24
CA GLY A 57 -0.99 -7.89 -1.11
C GLY A 57 -1.81 -8.97 -1.84
N CYS A 58 -2.69 -9.66 -1.11
CA CYS A 58 -3.60 -10.65 -1.69
C CYS A 58 -4.60 -10.03 -2.68
N VAL A 59 -4.96 -8.75 -2.52
CA VAL A 59 -5.80 -8.01 -3.49
C VAL A 59 -5.04 -7.78 -4.79
N GLY A 60 -3.74 -7.51 -4.70
CA GLY A 60 -2.84 -7.44 -5.85
C GLY A 60 -2.81 -8.75 -6.63
N GLU A 61 -2.60 -9.88 -5.95
CA GLU A 61 -2.63 -11.22 -6.54
C GLU A 61 -3.98 -11.50 -7.21
N PHE A 62 -5.08 -11.30 -6.48
CA PHE A 62 -6.44 -11.49 -6.97
C PHE A 62 -6.75 -10.67 -8.22
N TRP A 63 -6.41 -9.38 -8.22
CA TRP A 63 -6.61 -8.49 -9.37
C TRP A 63 -5.81 -8.97 -10.59
N THR A 64 -4.57 -9.42 -10.37
CA THR A 64 -3.74 -9.98 -11.44
C THR A 64 -4.35 -11.24 -12.03
N GLN A 65 -4.82 -12.19 -11.21
CA GLN A 65 -5.49 -13.42 -11.67
C GLN A 65 -6.71 -13.12 -12.54
N LEU A 66 -7.59 -12.22 -12.08
CA LEU A 66 -8.75 -11.78 -12.86
C LEU A 66 -8.35 -11.16 -14.20
N CYS A 67 -7.29 -10.34 -14.21
CA CYS A 67 -6.82 -9.73 -15.44
C CYS A 67 -6.26 -10.74 -16.43
N PHE A 68 -5.50 -11.75 -15.99
CA PHE A 68 -5.04 -12.82 -16.88
C PHE A 68 -6.19 -13.62 -17.47
N ARG A 69 -7.23 -13.88 -16.68
CA ARG A 69 -8.42 -14.63 -17.12
C ARG A 69 -9.27 -13.85 -18.12
N HIS A 70 -9.51 -12.57 -17.86
CA HIS A 70 -10.56 -11.80 -18.56
C HIS A 70 -10.03 -10.72 -19.51
N VAL A 71 -8.75 -10.35 -19.43
CA VAL A 71 -8.15 -9.31 -20.29
C VAL A 71 -7.22 -9.95 -21.31
N ARG A 72 -7.67 -9.99 -22.56
CA ARG A 72 -6.89 -10.53 -23.69
C ARG A 72 -5.51 -9.86 -23.77
N GLN A 73 -4.46 -10.68 -23.80
CA GLN A 73 -3.06 -10.24 -23.78
C GLN A 73 -2.80 -9.21 -22.67
N PHE A 74 -3.18 -9.53 -21.42
CA PHE A 74 -3.09 -8.61 -20.29
C PHE A 74 -1.71 -7.97 -20.11
N ALA A 75 -0.64 -8.78 -20.10
CA ALA A 75 0.71 -8.35 -19.79
C ALA A 75 1.74 -8.81 -20.84
N ASN A 76 2.95 -8.27 -20.76
CA ASN A 76 4.12 -8.73 -21.52
C ASN A 76 5.13 -9.54 -20.66
N ARG A 77 4.73 -9.90 -19.44
CA ARG A 77 5.47 -10.77 -18.51
C ARG A 77 4.62 -12.01 -18.20
N SER A 78 5.24 -13.02 -17.61
CA SER A 78 4.54 -14.23 -17.16
C SER A 78 3.52 -13.92 -16.06
N GLU A 79 2.57 -14.84 -15.84
CA GLU A 79 1.59 -14.72 -14.76
C GLU A 79 2.26 -14.69 -13.38
N ASP A 80 3.22 -15.59 -13.13
CA ASP A 80 3.94 -15.66 -11.85
C ASP A 80 4.70 -14.35 -11.53
N GLU A 81 5.38 -13.76 -12.51
CA GLU A 81 6.06 -12.47 -12.33
C GLU A 81 5.05 -11.35 -12.00
N MET A 82 3.93 -11.33 -12.71
CA MET A 82 2.89 -10.32 -12.50
C MET A 82 2.21 -10.50 -11.14
N LEU A 83 2.04 -11.73 -10.66
CA LEU A 83 1.50 -12.02 -9.32
C LEU A 83 2.44 -11.52 -8.23
N ALA A 84 3.74 -11.81 -8.36
CA ALA A 84 4.75 -11.32 -7.42
C ALA A 84 4.83 -9.78 -7.37
N LEU A 85 4.77 -9.14 -8.54
CA LEU A 85 4.74 -7.69 -8.66
C LEU A 85 3.44 -7.09 -8.10
N GLY A 86 2.28 -7.69 -8.41
CA GLY A 86 0.96 -7.29 -7.91
C GLY A 86 0.88 -7.37 -6.40
N LYS A 87 1.35 -8.49 -5.81
CA LYS A 87 1.49 -8.68 -4.36
C LYS A 87 2.31 -7.56 -3.73
N SER A 88 3.52 -7.35 -4.23
CA SER A 88 4.46 -6.35 -3.70
C SER A 88 3.88 -4.94 -3.79
N TYR A 89 3.18 -4.64 -4.88
CA TYR A 89 2.55 -3.34 -5.09
C TYR A 89 1.40 -3.10 -4.10
N GLY A 90 0.52 -4.08 -3.91
CA GLY A 90 -0.56 -4.01 -2.92
C GLY A 90 -0.02 -3.78 -1.51
N MET A 91 0.99 -4.55 -1.11
CA MET A 91 1.66 -4.39 0.19
C MET A 91 2.27 -3.00 0.35
N ALA A 92 2.94 -2.47 -0.69
CA ALA A 92 3.53 -1.13 -0.66
C ALA A 92 2.47 -0.02 -0.49
N LEU A 93 1.35 -0.11 -1.20
CA LEU A 93 0.24 0.85 -1.05
C LEU A 93 -0.32 0.85 0.38
N GLN A 94 -0.45 -0.33 1.00
CA GLN A 94 -0.91 -0.41 2.39
C GLN A 94 0.16 0.10 3.37
N LEU A 95 1.44 -0.17 3.12
CA LEU A 95 2.50 0.37 3.95
C LEU A 95 2.55 1.90 3.90
N ILE A 96 2.27 2.52 2.74
CA ILE A 96 2.12 3.98 2.63
C ILE A 96 0.96 4.48 3.51
N ASN A 97 -0.16 3.76 3.56
CA ASN A 97 -1.27 4.11 4.46
C ASN A 97 -0.83 4.02 5.93
N VAL A 98 -0.15 2.94 6.32
CA VAL A 98 0.39 2.76 7.69
C VAL A 98 1.32 3.91 8.08
N LEU A 99 2.24 4.31 7.17
CA LEU A 99 3.14 5.43 7.41
C LEU A 99 2.39 6.76 7.54
N ARG A 100 1.46 7.03 6.61
CA ARG A 100 0.66 8.26 6.59
C ARG A 100 -0.20 8.42 7.84
N ASP A 101 -0.81 7.33 8.28
CA ASP A 101 -1.81 7.33 9.36
C ASP A 101 -1.21 6.99 10.73
N ALA A 102 0.11 6.74 10.81
CA ALA A 102 0.84 6.37 12.01
C ALA A 102 0.47 7.22 13.24
N GLY A 103 0.44 8.54 13.09
CA GLY A 103 0.07 9.44 14.19
C GLY A 103 -1.34 9.23 14.71
N SER A 104 -2.32 9.08 13.83
CA SER A 104 -3.72 8.80 14.21
C SER A 104 -3.91 7.40 14.75
N ASP A 105 -3.18 6.43 14.21
CA ASP A 105 -3.23 5.03 14.68
C ASP A 105 -2.69 4.93 16.11
N LEU A 106 -1.55 5.57 16.40
CA LEU A 106 -0.98 5.65 17.75
C LEU A 106 -1.96 6.26 18.75
N ARG A 107 -2.61 7.38 18.38
CA ARG A 107 -3.66 8.02 19.22
C ARG A 107 -4.88 7.12 19.43
N ALA A 108 -5.10 6.13 18.58
CA ALA A 108 -6.16 5.15 18.69
C ALA A 108 -5.71 3.83 19.33
N GLY A 109 -4.52 3.78 19.95
CA GLY A 109 -3.99 2.57 20.59
C GLY A 109 -3.31 1.57 19.63
N ARG A 110 -3.12 1.93 18.36
CA ARG A 110 -2.62 1.04 17.31
C ARG A 110 -1.21 1.44 16.87
N CYS A 111 -0.22 0.58 17.11
CA CYS A 111 1.13 0.74 16.57
C CYS A 111 1.44 -0.42 15.63
N TYR A 112 1.55 -0.13 14.33
CA TYR A 112 1.91 -1.15 13.33
C TYR A 112 3.41 -1.39 13.24
N PHE A 113 4.24 -0.56 13.87
CA PHE A 113 5.69 -0.69 13.82
C PHE A 113 6.17 -1.75 14.81
N PRO A 114 7.22 -2.54 14.49
CA PRO A 114 7.62 -3.66 15.33
C PRO A 114 8.21 -3.26 16.68
N GLU A 115 7.72 -3.87 17.76
CA GLU A 115 8.24 -3.75 19.13
C GLU A 115 9.72 -4.07 19.20
N HIS A 116 10.18 -5.09 18.45
CA HIS A 116 11.59 -5.45 18.38
C HIS A 116 12.48 -4.29 17.86
N GLU A 117 11.98 -3.50 16.91
CA GLU A 117 12.71 -2.35 16.37
C GLU A 117 12.67 -1.16 17.31
N LEU A 118 11.52 -0.91 17.93
CA LEU A 118 11.34 0.13 18.94
C LEU A 118 12.27 -0.12 20.14
N SER A 119 12.34 -1.36 20.61
CA SER A 119 13.23 -1.80 21.69
C SER A 119 14.71 -1.59 21.37
N ALA A 120 15.12 -1.77 20.11
CA ALA A 120 16.50 -1.57 19.66
C ALA A 120 16.97 -0.11 19.77
N VAL A 121 16.04 0.84 19.85
CA VAL A 121 16.31 2.27 20.12
C VAL A 121 15.79 2.71 21.50
N HIS A 122 15.53 1.73 22.38
CA HIS A 122 15.00 1.89 23.75
C HIS A 122 13.69 2.68 23.85
N LEU A 123 12.86 2.62 22.81
CA LEU A 123 11.63 3.39 22.71
C LEU A 123 10.43 2.47 22.95
N SER A 124 9.49 2.89 23.78
CA SER A 124 8.18 2.22 23.90
C SER A 124 7.19 2.80 22.88
N PRO A 125 6.14 2.05 22.48
CA PRO A 125 5.12 2.56 21.56
C PRO A 125 4.44 3.85 22.04
N SER A 126 4.27 4.02 23.36
CA SER A 126 3.66 5.21 23.97
C SER A 126 4.51 6.48 23.85
N GLU A 127 5.83 6.34 23.72
CA GLU A 127 6.76 7.47 23.64
C GLU A 127 6.93 7.99 22.21
N ILE A 128 6.46 7.26 21.18
CA ILE A 128 6.67 7.64 19.77
C ILE A 128 6.16 9.06 19.47
N LEU A 129 5.01 9.46 20.02
CA LEU A 129 4.45 10.79 19.78
C LEU A 129 5.20 11.91 20.50
N SER A 130 5.77 11.64 21.68
CA SER A 130 6.55 12.61 22.47
C SER A 130 8.02 12.67 22.07
N GLU A 131 8.57 11.59 21.52
CA GLU A 131 9.97 11.46 21.12
C GLU A 131 10.12 11.03 19.64
N PRO A 132 9.52 11.78 18.70
CA PRO A 132 9.45 11.36 17.30
C PRO A 132 10.82 11.29 16.61
N GLU A 133 11.83 12.00 17.13
CA GLU A 133 13.20 11.95 16.64
C GLU A 133 13.86 10.58 16.85
N ARG A 134 13.58 9.91 17.98
CA ARG A 134 14.10 8.57 18.27
C ARG A 134 13.44 7.49 17.41
N PHE A 135 12.19 7.71 17.03
CA PHE A 135 11.44 6.83 16.13
C PHE A 135 11.88 6.98 14.66
N GLN A 136 12.45 8.13 14.29
CA GLN A 136 12.68 8.47 12.89
C GLN A 136 13.58 7.48 12.10
N PRO A 137 14.62 6.84 12.67
CA PRO A 137 15.37 5.81 11.95
C PRO A 137 14.50 4.61 11.53
N ILE A 138 13.57 4.18 12.40
CA ILE A 138 12.62 3.09 12.12
C ILE A 138 11.66 3.52 11.01
N TYR A 139 11.07 4.70 11.17
CA TYR A 139 10.12 5.25 10.21
C TYR A 139 10.74 5.40 8.80
N ARG A 140 11.97 5.93 8.70
CA ARG A 140 12.71 6.02 7.43
C ARG A 140 12.92 4.66 6.77
N ARG A 141 13.26 3.62 7.53
CA ARG A 141 13.46 2.27 6.99
C ARG A 141 12.18 1.73 6.33
N TRP A 142 11.03 1.94 6.97
CA TRP A 142 9.73 1.56 6.42
C TRP A 142 9.30 2.44 5.24
N LEU A 143 9.65 3.73 5.26
CA LEU A 143 9.46 4.65 4.14
C LEU A 143 10.26 4.23 2.90
N GLU A 144 11.52 3.79 3.07
CA GLU A 144 12.33 3.25 1.97
C GLU A 144 11.78 1.92 1.44
N LYS A 145 11.30 1.03 2.32
CA LYS A 145 10.60 -0.19 1.90
C LYS A 145 9.36 0.12 1.06
N ALA A 146 8.58 1.12 1.46
CA ALA A 146 7.42 1.58 0.70
C ALA A 146 7.80 2.15 -0.67
N LYS A 147 8.87 2.97 -0.75
CA LYS A 147 9.42 3.49 -2.02
C LYS A 147 9.85 2.35 -2.96
N ALA A 148 10.56 1.36 -2.45
CA ALA A 148 11.00 0.20 -3.23
C ALA A 148 9.80 -0.60 -3.77
N GLY A 149 8.81 -0.90 -2.93
CA GLY A 149 7.60 -1.60 -3.36
C GLY A 149 6.75 -0.80 -4.36
N LEU A 150 6.74 0.54 -4.24
CA LEU A 150 6.08 1.41 -5.20
C LEU A 150 6.77 1.39 -6.57
N ALA A 151 8.11 1.28 -6.60
CA ALA A 151 8.86 1.11 -7.84
C ALA A 151 8.49 -0.21 -8.54
N LEU A 152 8.33 -1.31 -7.79
CA LEU A 152 7.80 -2.58 -8.31
C LEU A 152 6.36 -2.42 -8.84
N GLY A 153 5.53 -1.61 -8.19
CA GLY A 153 4.19 -1.24 -8.70
C GLY A 153 4.20 -0.51 -10.05
N MET A 154 5.22 0.31 -10.29
CA MET A 154 5.42 0.92 -11.61
C MET A 154 5.92 -0.09 -12.64
N GLU A 155 6.76 -1.06 -12.27
CA GLU A 155 7.11 -2.17 -13.14
C GLU A 155 5.90 -3.01 -13.54
N TYR A 156 5.05 -3.36 -12.57
CA TYR A 156 3.76 -4.01 -12.79
C TYR A 156 2.93 -3.21 -13.81
N SER A 157 2.75 -1.91 -13.56
CA SER A 157 1.99 -1.02 -14.43
C SER A 157 2.54 -0.92 -15.85
N ARG A 158 3.87 -0.91 -16.03
CA ARG A 158 4.52 -0.87 -17.34
C ARG A 158 4.30 -2.15 -18.13
N ALA A 159 4.28 -3.30 -17.44
CA ALA A 159 4.10 -4.61 -18.06
C ALA A 159 2.69 -4.82 -18.64
N ILE A 160 1.68 -4.16 -18.05
CA ILE A 160 0.30 -4.20 -18.55
C ILE A 160 0.21 -3.65 -19.98
N LYS A 161 -0.41 -4.39 -20.89
CA LYS A 161 -0.63 -4.00 -22.30
C LYS A 161 -1.94 -3.23 -22.46
N ASN A 162 -3.00 -3.61 -21.74
CA ASN A 162 -4.27 -2.89 -21.81
C ASN A 162 -4.12 -1.47 -21.24
N ARG A 163 -4.41 -0.46 -22.07
CA ARG A 163 -4.21 0.96 -21.75
C ARG A 163 -5.07 1.44 -20.58
N ARG A 164 -6.34 1.02 -20.51
CA ARG A 164 -7.26 1.42 -19.44
C ARG A 164 -6.86 0.80 -18.11
N VAL A 165 -6.58 -0.50 -18.11
CA VAL A 165 -6.13 -1.23 -16.92
C VAL A 165 -4.82 -0.64 -16.40
N ARG A 166 -3.85 -0.38 -17.28
CA ARG A 166 -2.60 0.31 -16.93
C ARG A 166 -2.85 1.68 -16.29
N GLY A 167 -3.72 2.51 -16.87
CA GLY A 167 -4.04 3.81 -16.30
C GLY A 167 -4.64 3.71 -14.89
N ALA A 168 -5.56 2.76 -14.68
CA ALA A 168 -6.17 2.50 -13.37
C ALA A 168 -5.12 2.06 -12.32
N THR A 169 -4.14 1.25 -12.74
CA THR A 169 -3.05 0.79 -11.87
C THR A 169 -2.02 1.88 -11.55
N VAL A 170 -1.76 2.83 -12.46
CA VAL A 170 -0.77 3.91 -12.25
C VAL A 170 -1.29 4.99 -11.31
N LEU A 171 -2.59 5.28 -11.29
CA LEU A 171 -3.13 6.37 -10.46
C LEU A 171 -2.82 6.18 -8.95
N PRO A 172 -3.05 5.01 -8.33
CA PRO A 172 -2.62 4.76 -6.96
C PRO A 172 -1.12 4.94 -6.75
N ALA A 173 -0.28 4.59 -7.74
CA ALA A 173 1.17 4.76 -7.64
C ALA A 173 1.57 6.25 -7.61
N LEU A 174 0.92 7.10 -8.43
CA LEU A 174 1.15 8.54 -8.41
C LEU A 174 0.77 9.16 -7.06
N ILE A 175 -0.40 8.78 -6.54
CA ILE A 175 -0.87 9.25 -5.23
C ILE A 175 0.08 8.77 -4.12
N GLY A 176 0.52 7.51 -4.19
CA GLY A 176 1.49 6.93 -3.27
C GLY A 176 2.83 7.66 -3.30
N ALA A 177 3.37 7.95 -4.48
CA ALA A 177 4.63 8.67 -4.65
C ALA A 177 4.55 10.07 -4.04
N ARG A 178 3.47 10.79 -4.32
CA ARG A 178 3.26 12.13 -3.77
C ARG A 178 3.05 12.09 -2.26
N THR A 179 2.36 11.08 -1.75
CA THR A 179 2.21 10.89 -0.29
C THR A 179 3.57 10.67 0.36
N LEU A 180 4.42 9.80 -0.20
CA LEU A 180 5.77 9.55 0.30
C LEU A 180 6.64 10.82 0.29
N SER A 181 6.59 11.61 -0.79
CA SER A 181 7.29 12.90 -0.88
C SER A 181 6.85 13.88 0.22
N LEU A 182 5.54 14.00 0.45
CA LEU A 182 5.01 14.85 1.52
C LEU A 182 5.37 14.33 2.92
N LEU A 183 5.41 13.01 3.14
CA LEU A 183 5.84 12.41 4.40
C LEU A 183 7.32 12.68 4.67
N GLU A 184 8.17 12.52 3.65
CA GLU A 184 9.61 12.80 3.73
C GLU A 184 9.87 14.28 4.03
N ALA A 185 9.20 15.19 3.32
CA ALA A 185 9.29 16.63 3.58
C ALA A 185 8.74 17.04 4.96
N SER A 186 7.79 16.27 5.51
CA SER A 186 7.25 16.51 6.86
C SER A 186 8.17 16.02 7.96
N GLY A 187 9.00 15.00 7.69
CA GLY A 187 9.85 14.38 8.69
C GLY A 187 9.07 13.95 9.95
N PRO A 188 9.64 14.13 11.16
CA PRO A 188 9.00 13.78 12.43
C PRO A 188 7.62 14.44 12.65
N ALA A 189 7.38 15.61 12.05
CA ALA A 189 6.09 16.32 12.17
C ALA A 189 4.92 15.56 11.51
N ALA A 190 5.19 14.56 10.65
CA ALA A 190 4.16 13.71 10.05
C ALA A 190 3.30 12.97 11.09
N LEU A 191 3.83 12.68 12.28
CA LEU A 191 3.07 12.02 13.36
C LEU A 191 2.04 12.94 14.02
N GLN A 192 2.23 14.26 13.91
CA GLN A 192 1.41 15.25 14.59
C GLN A 192 0.34 15.89 13.69
N ARG A 193 0.40 15.66 12.38
CA ARG A 193 -0.53 16.26 11.41
C ARG A 193 -0.99 15.26 10.37
N ILE A 194 -2.16 15.51 9.79
CA ILE A 194 -2.66 14.73 8.67
C ILE A 194 -1.88 15.14 7.41
N VAL A 195 -1.07 14.21 6.88
CA VAL A 195 -0.41 14.40 5.58
C VAL A 195 -1.33 13.87 4.48
N LYS A 196 -1.80 14.76 3.60
CA LYS A 196 -2.77 14.41 2.56
C LYS A 196 -2.44 15.11 1.25
N VAL A 197 -2.44 14.34 0.16
CA VAL A 197 -2.35 14.89 -1.20
C VAL A 197 -3.59 15.75 -1.48
N PRO A 198 -3.44 17.03 -1.87
CA PRO A 198 -4.58 17.89 -2.19
C PRO A 198 -5.44 17.32 -3.32
N ARG A 199 -6.77 17.48 -3.21
CA ARG A 199 -7.72 17.00 -4.24
C ARG A 199 -7.45 17.60 -5.62
N ALA A 200 -6.98 18.84 -5.67
CA ALA A 200 -6.59 19.50 -6.92
C ALA A 200 -5.41 18.78 -7.59
N GLU A 201 -4.37 18.40 -6.83
CA GLU A 201 -3.25 17.61 -7.36
C GLU A 201 -3.71 16.25 -7.87
N VAL A 202 -4.59 15.55 -7.13
CA VAL A 202 -5.16 14.27 -7.58
C VAL A 202 -5.93 14.43 -8.90
N ARG A 203 -6.74 15.48 -9.04
CA ARG A 203 -7.43 15.79 -10.31
C ARG A 203 -6.43 16.02 -11.45
N THR A 204 -5.35 16.77 -11.20
CA THR A 204 -4.28 16.99 -12.18
C THR A 204 -3.60 15.68 -12.59
N MET A 205 -3.37 14.76 -11.65
CA MET A 205 -2.84 13.42 -11.96
C MET A 205 -3.79 12.63 -12.86
N ILE A 206 -5.10 12.64 -12.56
CA ILE A 206 -6.13 11.98 -13.40
C ILE A 206 -6.16 12.57 -14.80
N LEU A 207 -6.20 13.90 -14.93
CA LEU A 207 -6.16 14.62 -16.22
C LEU A 207 -4.89 14.27 -17.01
N SER A 208 -3.74 14.31 -16.35
CA SER A 208 -2.45 13.96 -16.95
C SER A 208 -2.42 12.51 -17.42
N LEU A 209 -2.96 11.59 -16.63
CA LEU A 209 -3.07 10.19 -17.02
C LEU A 209 -3.97 10.05 -18.24
N ALA A 210 -5.17 10.62 -18.25
CA ALA A 210 -6.09 10.56 -19.38
C ALA A 210 -5.43 10.97 -20.72
N LEU A 211 -4.58 12.00 -20.69
CA LEU A 211 -3.82 12.49 -21.84
C LEU A 211 -2.59 11.62 -22.21
N THR A 212 -2.07 10.85 -21.26
CA THR A 212 -0.82 10.07 -21.39
C THR A 212 -1.02 8.56 -21.44
N ILE A 213 -2.26 8.05 -21.31
CA ILE A 213 -2.67 6.63 -21.36
C ILE A 213 -2.07 5.86 -22.57
N VAL A 214 -1.59 6.57 -23.61
CA VAL A 214 -0.93 5.99 -24.78
C VAL A 214 0.55 5.61 -24.53
N SER A 215 1.31 6.37 -23.74
CA SER A 215 2.78 6.33 -23.75
C SER A 215 3.38 5.98 -22.39
N ARG A 216 4.11 4.85 -22.34
CA ARG A 216 4.85 4.38 -21.15
C ARG A 216 5.83 5.44 -20.64
N ARG A 217 6.60 6.07 -21.53
CA ARG A 217 7.58 7.12 -21.17
C ARG A 217 6.92 8.34 -20.52
N LYS A 218 5.75 8.76 -21.01
CA LYS A 218 5.04 9.92 -20.44
C LYS A 218 4.51 9.60 -19.03
N MET A 219 4.09 8.37 -18.77
CA MET A 219 3.69 7.94 -17.42
C MET A 219 4.87 7.95 -16.46
N ASP A 220 6.04 7.48 -16.88
CA ASP A 220 7.25 7.48 -16.05
C ASP A 220 7.63 8.91 -15.65
N ALA A 221 7.58 9.85 -16.60
CA ALA A 221 7.81 11.26 -16.30
C ALA A 221 6.77 11.86 -15.33
N VAL A 222 5.51 11.40 -15.36
CA VAL A 222 4.49 11.84 -14.39
C VAL A 222 4.79 11.25 -13.00
N PHE A 223 5.21 9.99 -12.94
CA PHE A 223 5.59 9.33 -11.68
C PHE A 223 6.83 9.96 -11.05
N ASP A 224 7.86 10.25 -11.84
CA ASP A 224 9.07 10.89 -11.32
C ASP A 224 8.79 12.32 -10.84
N ARG A 225 7.90 13.06 -11.51
CA ARG A 225 7.43 14.36 -11.01
C ARG A 225 6.62 14.25 -9.73
N ALA A 226 5.90 13.15 -9.50
CA ALA A 226 5.13 12.95 -8.26
C ALA A 226 6.03 12.65 -7.04
N LYS A 227 7.29 12.27 -7.25
CA LYS A 227 8.29 12.13 -6.18
C LYS A 227 8.86 13.46 -5.72
N LEU A 228 8.82 14.49 -6.57
CA LEU A 228 9.20 15.86 -6.28
C LEU A 228 8.06 16.58 -5.50
#